data_AF-A0A925GPD9-F1
#
_entry.id   AF-A0A925GPD9-F1
#
_cell.length_a   1.000
_cell.length_b   1.000
_cell.length_c   1.000
_cell.angle_alpha   90.00
_cell.angle_beta   90.00
_cell.angle_gamma   90.00
#
_symmetry.space_group_name_H-M   'P 1'
#
loop_
_entity.id
_entity.type
_entity.pdbx_description
1 polymer ?
#
loop_
_entity_poly.entity_id
_entity_poly.type
_entity_poly.pdbx_seq_one_letter_code
_entity_poly.pdbx_strand_id
1 'polypeptide(L)'
;MRLPLYLLKRHPFRIKARFDFSLVVTFAYPRRVLEPLLPPGLSLDTYGDYGFVAVALVKVRQLRPAWLPAAAGQDFFLSGYRLFTRFRTSAGRRLRGLYILRSDADQQRMVTLGSLSTHYRFEKATVWVRESDRFLAVQIQTPNRVA
;
A
#
# COMPACT_ATOMS: atom_id res chain seq x y z
N MET A 1 23.53 2.99 -24.27
CA MET A 1 23.54 3.62 -22.94
C MET A 1 22.31 3.12 -22.17
N ARG A 2 22.45 2.14 -21.28
CA ARG A 2 21.31 1.54 -20.55
C ARG A 2 20.90 2.48 -19.41
N LEU A 3 19.74 3.14 -19.55
CA LEU A 3 19.17 3.95 -18.48
C LEU A 3 18.96 3.08 -17.24
N PRO A 4 19.45 3.44 -16.04
CA PRO A 4 19.27 2.62 -14.86
C PRO A 4 17.77 2.52 -14.52
N LEU A 5 17.18 1.35 -14.73
CA LEU A 5 15.75 1.07 -14.52
C LEU A 5 15.24 1.45 -13.11
N TYR A 6 16.13 1.58 -12.11
CA TYR A 6 15.78 2.01 -10.77
C TYR A 6 15.35 3.49 -10.68
N LEU A 7 15.81 4.36 -11.58
CA LEU A 7 15.43 5.78 -11.59
C LEU A 7 13.95 5.99 -11.95
N LEU A 8 13.37 5.09 -12.75
CA LEU A 8 11.94 5.09 -13.07
C LEU A 8 11.06 4.85 -11.83
N LYS A 9 11.62 4.22 -10.77
CA LYS A 9 10.90 3.99 -9.50
C LYS A 9 10.86 5.21 -8.58
N ARG A 10 11.49 6.32 -8.97
CA ARG A 10 11.49 7.57 -8.20
C ARG A 10 10.45 8.59 -8.66
N HIS A 11 9.55 8.21 -9.58
CA HIS A 11 8.54 9.09 -10.20
C HIS A 11 9.15 10.42 -10.68
N PRO A 12 9.77 10.48 -11.88
CA PRO A 12 10.48 11.66 -12.35
C PRO A 12 9.58 12.85 -12.71
N PHE A 13 8.27 12.72 -12.56
CA PHE A 13 7.26 13.74 -12.86
C PHE A 13 6.20 13.79 -11.77
N ARG A 14 5.68 15.00 -11.52
CA ARG A 14 4.62 15.24 -10.53
C ARG A 14 3.35 14.49 -10.93
N ILE A 15 2.73 13.82 -9.97
CA ILE A 15 1.42 13.15 -10.13
C ILE A 15 0.33 14.02 -9.50
N LYS A 16 -0.82 14.11 -10.16
CA LYS A 16 -2.05 14.73 -9.64
C LYS A 16 -3.13 13.66 -9.58
N ALA A 17 -3.87 13.63 -8.47
CA ALA A 17 -5.02 12.77 -8.28
C ALA A 17 -5.99 13.44 -7.29
N ARG A 18 -7.25 12.99 -7.28
CA ARG A 18 -8.24 13.33 -6.27
C ARG A 18 -8.50 12.08 -5.43
N PHE A 19 -8.56 12.23 -4.12
CA PHE A 19 -9.04 11.17 -3.25
C PHE A 19 -10.52 11.37 -2.98
N ASP A 20 -11.29 10.30 -3.16
CA ASP A 20 -12.68 10.27 -2.71
C ASP A 20 -12.70 10.02 -1.22
N PHE A 21 -11.93 9.03 -0.79
CA PHE A 21 -11.57 8.83 0.60
C PHE A 21 -10.20 8.18 0.71
N SER A 22 -9.61 8.35 1.90
CA SER A 22 -8.41 7.66 2.35
C SER A 22 -8.63 7.24 3.80
N LEU A 23 -8.94 5.95 4.00
CA LEU A 23 -9.20 5.37 5.31
C LEU A 23 -8.05 4.44 5.69
N VAL A 24 -7.55 4.56 6.93
CA VAL A 24 -6.59 3.60 7.49
C VAL A 24 -7.17 3.04 8.78
N VAL A 25 -7.36 1.72 8.81
CA VAL A 25 -7.77 1.00 10.01
C VAL A 25 -6.56 0.27 10.55
N THR A 26 -6.25 0.45 11.83
CA THR A 26 -5.10 -0.17 12.47
C THR A 26 -5.56 -1.14 13.54
N PHE A 27 -5.08 -2.37 13.47
CA PHE A 27 -5.43 -3.46 14.37
C PHE A 27 -4.20 -3.85 15.19
N ALA A 28 -4.42 -4.17 16.47
CA ALA A 28 -3.41 -4.76 17.33
C ALA A 28 -3.51 -6.29 17.28
N TYR A 29 -2.37 -6.95 17.09
CA TYR A 29 -2.25 -8.42 17.11
C TYR A 29 -1.09 -8.84 18.02
N PRO A 30 -1.17 -10.04 18.65
CA PRO A 30 -0.05 -10.58 19.41
C PRO A 30 1.20 -10.65 18.53
N ARG A 31 2.32 -10.13 19.02
CA ARG A 31 3.58 -10.03 18.27
C ARG A 31 4.02 -11.37 17.67
N ARG A 32 3.80 -12.49 18.39
CA ARG A 32 4.14 -13.85 17.94
C ARG A 32 3.46 -14.28 16.64
N VAL A 33 2.30 -13.71 16.32
CA VAL A 33 1.57 -13.98 15.07
C VAL A 33 2.14 -13.16 13.91
N LEU A 34 2.67 -11.97 14.21
CA LEU A 34 3.18 -11.03 13.21
C LEU A 34 4.67 -11.20 12.91
N GLU A 35 5.47 -11.65 13.87
CA GLU A 35 6.92 -11.85 13.74
C GLU A 35 7.31 -12.75 12.55
N PRO A 36 6.64 -13.89 12.29
CA PRO A 36 6.97 -14.75 11.15
C PRO A 36 6.74 -14.10 9.78
N LEU A 37 5.95 -13.01 9.72
CA LEU A 37 5.66 -12.30 8.49
C LEU A 37 6.75 -11.27 8.12
N LEU A 38 7.71 -11.02 9.01
CA LEU A 38 8.78 -10.07 8.78
C LEU A 38 9.95 -10.69 8.02
N PRO A 39 10.56 -9.96 7.07
CA PRO A 39 11.82 -10.37 6.47
C PRO A 39 12.97 -10.21 7.47
N PRO A 40 14.10 -10.91 7.26
CA PRO A 40 15.29 -10.75 8.09
C PRO A 40 15.74 -9.28 8.21
N GLY A 41 16.16 -8.90 9.42
CA GLY A 41 16.66 -7.55 9.72
C GLY A 41 15.60 -6.53 10.13
N LEU A 42 14.31 -6.83 9.93
CA LEU A 42 13.22 -6.04 10.50
C LEU A 42 12.77 -6.61 11.85
N SER A 43 12.33 -5.72 12.73
CA SER A 43 11.70 -6.06 14.01
C SER A 43 10.34 -5.35 14.10
N LEU A 44 9.39 -5.90 14.85
CA LEU A 44 8.10 -5.23 15.03
C LEU A 44 8.25 -3.95 15.86
N ASP A 45 7.43 -2.98 15.54
CA ASP A 45 7.19 -1.83 16.40
C ASP A 45 6.05 -2.16 17.35
N THR A 46 6.39 -2.46 18.61
CA THR A 46 5.43 -3.01 19.58
C THR A 46 5.05 -2.03 20.68
N TYR A 47 3.87 -2.28 21.25
CA TYR A 47 3.42 -1.76 22.53
C TYR A 47 3.03 -2.95 23.42
N GLY A 48 3.85 -3.24 24.44
CA GLY A 48 3.76 -4.51 25.18
C GLY A 48 3.96 -5.70 24.25
N ASP A 49 3.05 -6.68 24.34
CA ASP A 49 3.07 -7.90 23.53
C ASP A 49 2.35 -7.76 22.18
N TYR A 50 1.92 -6.55 21.80
CA TYR A 50 1.19 -6.30 20.58
C TYR A 50 2.06 -5.61 19.52
N GLY A 51 1.94 -6.08 18.28
CA GLY A 51 2.32 -5.33 17.09
C GLY A 51 1.08 -4.83 16.35
N PHE A 52 1.29 -4.00 15.34
CA PHE A 52 0.21 -3.30 14.65
C PHE A 52 0.18 -3.61 13.15
N VAL A 53 -1.02 -3.89 12.65
CA VAL A 53 -1.32 -4.09 11.23
C VAL A 53 -2.17 -2.91 10.77
N ALA A 54 -1.67 -2.10 9.84
CA ALA A 54 -2.44 -1.05 9.17
C ALA A 54 -3.03 -1.57 7.86
N VAL A 55 -4.33 -1.43 7.69
CA VAL A 55 -5.07 -1.65 6.46
C VAL A 55 -5.47 -0.28 5.89
N ALA A 56 -4.78 0.14 4.84
CA ALA A 56 -5.07 1.38 4.12
C ALA A 56 -6.02 1.09 2.96
N LEU A 57 -7.14 1.79 2.90
CA LEU A 57 -8.21 1.67 1.90
C LEU A 57 -8.39 3.02 1.24
N VAL A 58 -8.09 3.12 -0.05
CA VAL A 58 -8.03 4.42 -0.74
C VAL A 58 -8.77 4.33 -2.06
N LYS A 59 -9.75 5.22 -2.26
CA LYS A 59 -10.38 5.40 -3.57
C LYS A 59 -9.83 6.67 -4.21
N VAL A 60 -9.20 6.49 -5.37
CA VAL A 60 -8.50 7.53 -6.12
C VAL A 60 -9.20 7.76 -7.44
N ARG A 61 -9.37 9.03 -7.81
CA ARG A 61 -9.83 9.47 -9.12
C ARG A 61 -8.79 10.31 -9.85
N GLN A 62 -8.78 10.16 -11.16
CA GLN A 62 -8.04 10.92 -12.15
C GLN A 62 -6.53 10.96 -11.90
N LEU A 63 -5.93 9.87 -11.42
CA LEU A 63 -4.48 9.79 -11.24
C LEU A 63 -3.77 9.93 -12.58
N ARG A 64 -2.88 10.91 -12.70
CA ARG A 64 -2.11 11.23 -13.91
C ARG A 64 -0.88 12.09 -13.62
N PRO A 65 0.12 12.12 -14.51
CA PRO A 65 1.09 13.21 -14.58
C PRO A 65 0.40 14.58 -14.56
N ALA A 66 0.94 15.53 -13.79
CA ALA A 66 0.31 16.82 -13.52
C ALA A 66 0.08 17.69 -14.77
N TRP A 67 0.84 17.44 -15.85
CA TRP A 67 0.74 18.14 -17.13
C TRP A 67 -0.31 17.52 -18.08
N LEU A 68 -0.88 16.36 -17.76
CA LEU A 68 -1.95 15.74 -18.55
C LEU A 68 -3.36 16.23 -18.12
N PRO A 69 -4.31 16.33 -19.08
CA PRO A 69 -5.69 16.72 -18.79
C PRO A 69 -6.42 15.66 -17.95
N ALA A 70 -7.47 16.05 -17.23
CA ALA A 70 -8.23 15.17 -16.34
C ALA A 70 -8.82 13.93 -17.02
N ALA A 71 -9.21 14.05 -18.29
CA ALA A 71 -9.74 12.96 -19.10
C ALA A 71 -8.74 11.81 -19.33
N ALA A 72 -7.43 12.06 -19.20
CA ALA A 72 -6.39 11.04 -19.31
C ALA A 72 -6.08 10.35 -17.96
N GLY A 73 -6.78 10.72 -16.88
CA GLY A 73 -6.58 10.18 -15.55
C GLY A 73 -7.14 8.78 -15.37
N GLN A 74 -6.59 8.07 -14.37
CA GLN A 74 -7.06 6.74 -13.99
C GLN A 74 -7.79 6.78 -12.65
N ASP A 75 -8.92 6.08 -12.59
CA ASP A 75 -9.72 5.89 -11.39
C ASP A 75 -9.53 4.45 -10.92
N PHE A 76 -9.22 4.26 -9.65
CA PHE A 76 -9.01 2.94 -9.07
C PHE A 76 -9.14 2.98 -7.55
N PHE A 77 -9.28 1.80 -6.97
CA PHE A 77 -9.21 1.54 -5.54
C PHE A 77 -7.90 0.83 -5.21
N LEU A 78 -7.30 1.18 -4.08
CA LEU A 78 -6.13 0.52 -3.52
C LEU A 78 -6.43 0.01 -2.10
N SER A 79 -5.99 -1.21 -1.81
CA SER A 79 -5.79 -1.66 -0.43
C SER A 79 -4.32 -1.96 -0.15
N GLY A 80 -3.84 -1.58 1.03
CA GLY A 80 -2.48 -1.85 1.46
C GLY A 80 -2.46 -2.40 2.88
N TYR A 81 -1.72 -3.48 3.08
CA TYR A 81 -1.57 -4.16 4.37
C TYR A 81 -0.13 -4.00 4.81
N ARG A 82 0.08 -3.37 5.97
CA ARG A 82 1.41 -2.99 6.43
C ARG A 82 1.61 -3.28 7.91
N LEU A 83 2.81 -3.75 8.26
CA LEU A 83 3.25 -3.89 9.64
C LEU A 83 4.04 -2.67 10.06
N PHE A 84 3.81 -2.18 11.27
CA PHE A 84 4.71 -1.21 11.88
C PHE A 84 6.00 -1.92 12.31
N THR A 85 7.14 -1.42 11.82
CA THR A 85 8.44 -2.06 12.01
C THR A 85 9.52 -1.09 12.44
N ARG A 86 10.58 -1.65 12.98
CA ARG A 86 11.83 -0.99 13.32
C ARG A 86 12.97 -1.65 12.57
N PHE A 87 13.91 -0.84 12.12
CA PHE A 87 15.15 -1.27 11.49
C PHE A 87 16.34 -0.65 12.23
N ARG A 88 17.42 -1.42 12.40
CA ARG A 88 18.70 -0.91 12.90
C ARG A 88 19.69 -0.87 11.75
N THR A 89 20.23 0.31 11.45
CA THR A 89 21.28 0.44 10.44
C THR A 89 22.60 -0.15 10.95
N SER A 90 23.53 -0.42 10.03
CA SER A 90 24.90 -0.84 10.39
C SER A 90 25.62 0.18 11.28
N ALA A 91 25.29 1.46 11.13
CA ALA A 91 25.78 2.55 11.99
C ALA A 91 25.03 2.69 13.34
N GLY A 92 24.17 1.72 13.70
CA GLY A 92 23.45 1.69 14.98
C GLY A 92 22.20 2.56 15.07
N ARG A 93 21.85 3.31 14.01
CA ARG A 93 20.66 4.17 14.02
C ARG A 93 19.38 3.33 14.00
N ARG A 94 18.45 3.66 14.88
CA ARG A 94 17.09 3.07 14.90
C ARG A 94 16.16 3.87 13.99
N LEU A 95 15.54 3.20 13.04
CA LEU A 95 14.53 3.75 12.14
C LEU A 95 13.19 3.09 12.45
N ARG A 96 12.11 3.86 12.43
CA ARG A 96 10.73 3.35 12.44
C ARG A 96 10.18 3.44 11.03
N GLY A 97 9.41 2.46 10.62
CA GLY A 97 8.87 2.38 9.27
C GLY A 97 7.68 1.44 9.17
N LEU A 98 7.28 1.21 7.93
CA LEU A 98 6.22 0.29 7.59
C LEU A 98 6.79 -0.78 6.67
N TYR A 99 6.55 -2.04 6.99
CA TYR A 99 6.78 -3.15 6.08
C TYR A 99 5.50 -3.45 5.30
N ILE A 100 5.59 -3.51 3.98
CA ILE A 100 4.45 -3.80 3.10
C ILE A 100 4.29 -5.32 3.04
N LEU A 101 3.21 -5.84 3.62
CA LEU A 101 2.84 -7.25 3.51
C LEU A 101 2.20 -7.54 2.15
N ARG A 102 1.29 -6.65 1.75
CA ARG A 102 0.50 -6.81 0.52
C ARG A 102 -0.02 -5.45 0.07
N SER A 103 -0.19 -5.32 -1.23
CA SER A 103 -0.96 -4.24 -1.84
C SER A 103 -1.87 -4.81 -2.91
N ASP A 104 -3.09 -4.31 -3.02
CA ASP A 104 -4.02 -4.70 -4.07
C ASP A 104 -4.58 -3.48 -4.80
N ALA A 105 -5.01 -3.70 -6.03
CA ALA A 105 -5.73 -2.72 -6.83
C ALA A 105 -6.90 -3.36 -7.58
N ASP A 106 -7.98 -2.60 -7.75
CA ASP A 106 -9.18 -3.03 -8.49
C ASP A 106 -9.04 -2.88 -10.02
N GLN A 107 -7.96 -2.30 -10.54
CA GLN A 107 -7.72 -2.08 -11.97
C GLN A 107 -6.45 -2.78 -12.45
N GLN A 108 -6.55 -3.57 -13.53
CA GLN A 108 -5.41 -4.34 -14.05
C GLN A 108 -4.29 -3.42 -14.57
N ARG A 109 -4.65 -2.28 -15.18
CA ARG A 109 -3.69 -1.27 -15.62
C ARG A 109 -2.86 -0.73 -14.46
N MET A 110 -3.49 -0.53 -13.30
CA MET A 110 -2.81 -0.08 -12.08
C MET A 110 -1.93 -1.18 -11.48
N VAL A 111 -2.37 -2.44 -11.52
CA VAL A 111 -1.53 -3.58 -11.11
C VAL A 111 -0.24 -3.62 -11.92
N THR A 112 -0.33 -3.50 -13.25
CA THR A 112 0.83 -3.55 -14.14
C THR A 112 1.72 -2.31 -13.99
N LEU A 113 1.15 -1.10 -14.07
CA LEU A 113 1.91 0.16 -13.98
C LEU A 113 2.49 0.38 -12.57
N GLY A 114 1.69 0.13 -11.53
CA GLY A 114 2.08 0.28 -10.13
C GLY A 114 3.18 -0.69 -9.74
N SER A 115 3.12 -1.95 -10.16
CA SER A 115 4.15 -2.95 -9.84
C SER A 115 5.47 -2.72 -10.60
N LEU A 116 5.41 -2.13 -11.80
CA LEU A 116 6.61 -1.74 -12.55
C LEU A 116 7.28 -0.49 -11.97
N SER A 117 6.47 0.48 -11.52
CA SER A 117 6.95 1.78 -11.03
C SER A 117 7.23 1.83 -9.53
N THR A 118 6.81 0.83 -8.75
CA THR A 118 6.97 0.83 -7.29
C THR A 118 7.39 -0.53 -6.75
N HIS A 119 7.74 -0.57 -5.46
CA HIS A 119 8.01 -1.82 -4.75
C HIS A 119 6.75 -2.46 -4.16
N TYR A 120 5.55 -1.90 -4.43
CA TYR A 120 4.30 -2.30 -3.79
C TYR A 120 3.73 -3.65 -4.27
N ARG A 121 4.28 -4.24 -5.36
CA ARG A 121 3.87 -5.54 -5.95
C ARG A 121 2.34 -5.74 -5.85
N PHE A 122 1.60 -4.91 -6.56
CA PHE A 122 0.14 -4.93 -6.51
C PHE A 122 -0.39 -6.25 -7.05
N GLU A 123 -1.38 -6.81 -6.37
CA GLU A 123 -2.20 -7.90 -6.89
C GLU A 123 -3.57 -7.38 -7.31
N LYS A 124 -4.19 -8.06 -8.27
CA LYS A 124 -5.55 -7.73 -8.70
C LYS A 124 -6.54 -8.22 -7.65
N ALA A 125 -7.37 -7.33 -7.12
CA ALA A 125 -8.48 -7.69 -6.23
C ALA A 125 -9.83 -7.28 -6.86
N THR A 126 -10.89 -7.93 -6.41
CA THR A 126 -12.27 -7.47 -6.66
C THR A 126 -12.73 -6.67 -5.46
N VAL A 127 -13.23 -5.46 -5.70
CA VAL A 127 -13.58 -4.52 -4.63
C VAL A 127 -14.99 -4.01 -4.85
N TRP A 128 -15.78 -4.02 -3.78
CA TRP A 128 -17.09 -3.37 -3.71
C TRP A 128 -17.03 -2.27 -2.66
N VAL A 129 -17.43 -1.08 -3.06
CA VAL A 129 -17.53 0.08 -2.17
C VAL A 129 -18.98 0.56 -2.18
N ARG A 130 -19.57 0.73 -1.00
CA ARG A 130 -20.85 1.41 -0.81
C ARG A 130 -20.63 2.57 0.14
N GLU A 131 -20.93 3.76 -0.33
CA GLU A 131 -20.80 5.00 0.42
C GLU A 131 -22.19 5.60 0.59
N SER A 132 -22.45 6.11 1.79
CA SER A 132 -23.59 6.94 2.14
C SER A 132 -23.14 8.00 3.13
N ASP A 133 -24.00 8.95 3.45
CA ASP A 133 -23.71 10.00 4.44
C ASP A 133 -23.38 9.46 5.85
N ARG A 134 -23.71 8.20 6.15
CA ARG A 134 -23.54 7.60 7.49
C ARG A 134 -22.55 6.45 7.54
N PHE A 135 -22.25 5.80 6.42
CA PHE A 135 -21.37 4.64 6.42
C PHE A 135 -20.57 4.54 5.13
N LEU A 136 -19.34 4.01 5.28
CA LEU A 136 -18.49 3.54 4.21
C LEU A 136 -18.30 2.03 4.40
N ALA A 137 -18.87 1.24 3.51
CA ALA A 137 -18.69 -0.20 3.48
C ALA A 137 -17.73 -0.57 2.34
N VAL A 138 -16.65 -1.26 2.68
CA VAL A 138 -15.65 -1.74 1.72
C VAL A 138 -15.52 -3.25 1.87
N GLN A 139 -15.77 -3.98 0.79
CA GLN A 139 -15.55 -5.41 0.71
C GLN A 139 -14.47 -5.68 -0.34
N ILE A 140 -13.48 -6.49 0.03
CA ILE A 140 -12.34 -6.82 -0.83
C ILE A 140 -12.25 -8.34 -0.91
N GLN A 141 -12.17 -8.84 -2.13
CA GLN A 141 -11.88 -10.24 -2.42
C GLN A 141 -10.56 -10.33 -3.17
N THR A 142 -9.59 -10.98 -2.55
CA THR A 142 -8.25 -11.22 -3.12
C THR A 142 -8.12 -12.65 -3.63
N PRO A 143 -7.39 -12.87 -4.74
CA PRO A 143 -6.92 -14.21 -5.10
C PRO A 143 -5.85 -14.64 -4.07
N ASN A 144 -5.86 -15.93 -3.70
CA ASN A 144 -5.02 -16.51 -2.65
C ASN A 144 -5.37 -16.02 -1.23
N ARG A 145 -6.50 -16.50 -0.68
CA ARG A 145 -6.69 -16.52 0.78
C ARG A 145 -5.53 -17.33 1.36
N VAL A 146 -4.61 -16.68 2.05
CA VAL A 146 -3.78 -17.39 3.03
C VAL A 146 -4.77 -17.77 4.13
N ALA A 147 -5.13 -19.05 4.17
CA ALA A 147 -5.91 -19.65 5.25
C ALA A 147 -5.08 -19.66 6.53
#